data_AF-A0A225VAV4-F1
#
_entry.id   AF-A0A225VAV4-F1
#
_cell.length_a   1.000
_cell.length_b   1.000
_cell.length_c   1.000
_cell.angle_alpha   90.00
_cell.angle_beta   90.00
_cell.angle_gamma   90.00
#
_symmetry.space_group_name_H-M   'P 1'
#
loop_
_entity.id
_entity.type
_entity.pdbx_description
1 polymer ?
#
loop_
_entity_poly.entity_id
_entity_poly.type
_entity_poly.pdbx_seq_one_letter_code
_entity_poly.pdbx_strand_id
1 'polypeptide(L)'
;MNRNDRGSHWLQLRKTVTTTHKWITRVSPLWAGKRRWTRSFGQYRRVIGCKRREQAIAAVKEATNAWMMKNSVIGDAMVTVSWETVNRIVGISTYEHQHYYRLKLRRLTRWNQQSPSLDCLHIGCHDTSSSLSHIFWVCQSAQQMWSSFLVRWRRVDGGVEIGTQAEIFSLRLDLPPENLLLRVKR
;
A
#
# COMPACT_ATOMS: atom_id res chain seq x y z
N MET A 1 -62.13 -55.99 -19.85
CA MET A 1 -61.19 -55.38 -20.82
C MET A 1 -61.38 -53.87 -20.80
N ASN A 2 -60.45 -53.11 -20.22
CA ASN A 2 -60.31 -51.69 -20.51
C ASN A 2 -58.83 -51.36 -20.47
N ARG A 3 -58.31 -50.90 -21.61
CA ARG A 3 -56.89 -50.65 -21.89
C ARG A 3 -56.64 -49.15 -21.82
N ASN A 4 -55.41 -48.83 -21.38
CA ASN A 4 -54.65 -47.59 -21.59
C ASN A 4 -54.69 -46.54 -20.47
N ASP A 5 -53.79 -46.76 -19.50
CA ASP A 5 -52.59 -45.94 -19.31
C ASP A 5 -52.63 -44.52 -19.88
N ARG A 6 -52.75 -43.54 -18.97
CA ARG A 6 -52.08 -42.24 -19.12
C ARG A 6 -51.38 -41.91 -17.82
N GLY A 7 -50.08 -42.23 -17.82
CA GLY A 7 -49.14 -41.98 -16.74
C GLY A 7 -49.16 -40.53 -16.26
N SER A 8 -49.32 -40.39 -14.95
CA SER A 8 -49.13 -39.16 -14.18
C SER A 8 -47.63 -38.84 -14.12
N HIS A 9 -47.08 -38.37 -15.23
CA HIS A 9 -45.65 -38.15 -15.42
C HIS A 9 -45.24 -36.67 -15.23
N TRP A 10 -45.72 -35.95 -14.22
CA TRP A 10 -45.24 -34.59 -13.89
C TRP A 10 -45.47 -34.38 -12.39
N LEU A 11 -44.48 -34.42 -11.50
CA LEU A 11 -43.45 -33.39 -11.30
C LEU A 11 -42.29 -34.02 -10.51
N GLN A 12 -41.29 -34.57 -11.20
CA GLN A 12 -39.96 -34.63 -10.62
C GLN A 12 -39.44 -33.19 -10.59
N LEU A 13 -39.61 -32.50 -9.46
CA LEU A 13 -38.88 -31.27 -9.14
C LEU A 13 -37.38 -31.61 -9.10
N ARG A 14 -36.75 -31.68 -10.28
CA ARG A 14 -35.30 -31.57 -10.40
C ARG A 14 -34.96 -30.26 -9.72
N LYS A 15 -34.26 -30.32 -8.58
CA LYS A 15 -33.62 -29.14 -7.98
C LYS A 15 -32.72 -28.53 -9.04
N THR A 16 -33.24 -27.58 -9.81
CA THR A 16 -32.45 -26.79 -10.73
C THR A 16 -31.57 -25.92 -9.85
N VAL A 17 -30.29 -26.26 -9.82
CA VAL A 17 -29.29 -25.53 -9.06
C VAL A 17 -29.09 -24.19 -9.78
N THR A 18 -29.90 -23.19 -9.44
CA THR A 18 -29.74 -21.83 -9.94
C THR A 18 -28.35 -21.35 -9.53
N THR A 19 -27.52 -21.10 -10.53
CA THR A 19 -26.19 -20.53 -10.37
C THR A 19 -26.36 -19.03 -10.56
N THR A 20 -26.33 -18.28 -9.47
CA THR A 20 -26.42 -16.82 -9.53
C THR A 20 -25.28 -16.29 -10.41
N HIS A 21 -25.62 -15.50 -11.42
CA HIS A 21 -24.67 -15.02 -12.41
C HIS A 21 -23.58 -14.15 -11.75
N LYS A 22 -22.31 -14.38 -12.10
CA LYS A 22 -21.15 -13.73 -11.46
C LYS A 22 -21.21 -12.20 -11.49
N TRP A 23 -21.87 -11.61 -12.48
CA TRP A 23 -22.03 -10.16 -12.55
C TRP A 23 -22.95 -9.57 -11.48
N ILE A 24 -23.94 -10.35 -11.03
CA ILE A 24 -24.93 -9.92 -10.03
C ILE A 24 -24.34 -10.01 -8.62
N THR A 25 -23.64 -11.11 -8.32
CA THR A 25 -23.13 -11.37 -6.96
C THR A 25 -21.65 -11.04 -6.79
N ARG A 26 -20.90 -10.81 -7.88
CA ARG A 26 -19.42 -10.68 -7.91
C ARG A 26 -18.70 -11.85 -7.23
N VAL A 27 -19.37 -12.99 -7.08
CA VAL A 27 -18.86 -14.18 -6.36
C VAL A 27 -19.11 -15.39 -7.23
N SER A 28 -18.04 -16.15 -7.50
CA SER A 28 -18.18 -17.44 -8.17
C SER A 28 -18.65 -18.47 -7.14
N PRO A 29 -19.68 -19.27 -7.43
CA PRO A 29 -20.01 -20.41 -6.58
C PRO A 29 -18.82 -21.37 -6.60
N LEU A 30 -18.16 -21.50 -5.45
CA LEU A 30 -17.06 -22.44 -5.27
C LEU A 30 -17.66 -23.84 -5.15
N TRP A 31 -17.10 -24.78 -5.90
CA TRP A 31 -17.36 -26.20 -5.72
C TRP A 31 -16.21 -26.79 -4.90
N ALA A 32 -16.54 -27.52 -3.84
CA ALA A 32 -15.57 -28.24 -3.03
C ALA A 32 -15.80 -29.75 -3.27
N GLY A 33 -15.02 -30.34 -4.18
CA GLY A 33 -15.23 -31.70 -4.66
C GLY A 33 -16.59 -31.84 -5.38
N LYS A 34 -17.37 -32.88 -5.04
CA LYS A 34 -18.69 -33.17 -5.65
C LYS A 34 -19.84 -32.31 -5.10
N ARG A 35 -19.59 -31.30 -4.26
CA ARG A 35 -20.65 -30.51 -3.59
C ARG A 35 -20.44 -29.01 -3.78
N ARG A 36 -21.54 -28.29 -3.98
CA ARG A 36 -21.56 -26.82 -3.97
C ARG A 36 -21.20 -26.35 -2.56
N TRP A 37 -20.31 -25.38 -2.47
CA TRP A 37 -19.92 -24.80 -1.19
C TRP A 37 -21.14 -24.15 -0.51
N THR A 38 -21.45 -24.60 0.69
CA THR A 38 -22.69 -24.28 1.44
C THR A 38 -22.52 -23.17 2.48
N ARG A 39 -21.34 -22.54 2.57
CA ARG A 39 -21.14 -21.48 3.56
C ARG A 39 -21.83 -20.19 3.15
N SER A 40 -22.31 -19.43 4.15
CA SER A 40 -22.94 -18.15 3.90
C SER A 40 -21.92 -17.17 3.32
N PHE A 41 -22.41 -16.23 2.51
CA PHE A 41 -21.55 -15.20 1.92
C PHE A 41 -20.79 -14.37 2.97
N GLY A 42 -21.40 -14.14 4.13
CA GLY A 42 -20.73 -13.50 5.28
C GLY A 42 -19.55 -14.30 5.81
N GLN A 43 -19.68 -15.63 5.92
CA GLN A 43 -18.57 -16.51 6.31
C GLN A 43 -17.44 -16.50 5.27
N TYR A 44 -17.76 -16.47 3.98
CA TYR A 44 -16.76 -16.34 2.91
C TYR A 44 -15.96 -15.05 3.01
N ARG A 45 -16.66 -13.91 3.07
CA ARG A 45 -16.02 -12.59 3.20
C ARG A 45 -15.13 -12.53 4.43
N ARG A 46 -15.57 -13.12 5.56
CA ARG A 46 -14.77 -13.20 6.78
C ARG A 46 -13.47 -13.97 6.55
N VAL A 47 -13.52 -15.16 5.96
CA VAL A 47 -12.32 -15.96 5.69
C VAL A 47 -11.34 -15.23 4.75
N ILE A 48 -11.85 -14.60 3.68
CA ILE A 48 -11.01 -13.77 2.80
C ILE A 48 -10.42 -12.59 3.57
N GLY A 49 -11.21 -11.91 4.39
CA GLY A 49 -10.77 -10.81 5.24
C GLY A 49 -9.64 -11.22 6.16
N CYS A 50 -9.76 -12.36 6.85
CA CYS A 50 -8.72 -12.92 7.71
C CYS A 50 -7.43 -13.18 6.91
N LYS A 51 -7.51 -13.89 5.78
CA LYS A 51 -6.34 -14.18 4.93
C LYS A 51 -5.66 -12.91 4.41
N ARG A 52 -6.45 -11.92 3.95
CA ARG A 52 -5.90 -10.64 3.49
C ARG A 52 -5.21 -9.88 4.62
N ARG A 53 -5.77 -9.92 5.84
CA ARG A 53 -5.17 -9.31 7.02
C ARG A 53 -3.86 -10.00 7.39
N GLU A 54 -3.81 -11.33 7.39
CA GLU A 54 -2.59 -12.11 7.62
C GLU A 54 -1.51 -11.75 6.60
N GLN A 55 -1.86 -11.71 5.31
CA GLN A 55 -0.95 -11.30 4.24
C GLN A 55 -0.46 -9.86 4.41
N ALA A 56 -1.35 -8.94 4.81
CA ALA A 56 -0.98 -7.55 5.05
C ALA A 56 0.00 -7.42 6.23
N ILE A 57 -0.24 -8.14 7.33
CA ILE A 57 0.66 -8.17 8.49
C ILE A 57 2.03 -8.72 8.09
N ALA A 58 2.06 -9.83 7.34
CA ALA A 58 3.29 -10.42 6.85
C ALA A 58 4.07 -9.45 5.94
N ALA A 59 3.38 -8.79 5.01
CA ALA A 59 3.98 -7.80 4.11
C ALA A 59 4.56 -6.58 4.85
N VAL A 60 3.87 -6.09 5.89
CA VAL A 60 4.38 -4.99 6.72
C VAL A 60 5.64 -5.42 7.47
N LYS A 61 5.64 -6.63 8.05
CA LYS A 61 6.81 -7.18 8.76
C LYS A 61 8.00 -7.35 7.82
N GLU A 62 7.78 -7.91 6.64
CA GLU A 62 8.80 -8.07 5.60
C GLU A 62 9.39 -6.71 5.18
N ALA A 63 8.54 -5.73 4.89
CA ALA A 63 8.97 -4.39 4.51
C ALA A 63 9.81 -3.71 5.60
N THR A 64 9.38 -3.82 6.86
CA THR A 64 10.08 -3.26 8.02
C THR A 64 11.47 -3.88 8.16
N ASN A 65 11.55 -5.21 8.14
CA ASN A 65 12.83 -5.92 8.21
C ASN A 65 13.75 -5.54 7.04
N ALA A 66 13.19 -5.40 5.84
CA ALA A 66 13.96 -5.04 4.66
C ALA A 66 14.47 -3.59 4.68
N TRP A 67 13.75 -2.66 5.32
CA TRP A 67 14.26 -1.33 5.61
C TRP A 67 15.41 -1.41 6.62
N MET A 68 15.20 -2.06 7.76
CA MET A 68 16.21 -2.21 8.82
C MET A 68 17.53 -2.81 8.30
N MET A 69 17.45 -3.85 7.46
CA MET A 69 18.64 -4.49 6.87
C MET A 69 19.41 -3.59 5.89
N LYS A 70 18.74 -2.65 5.23
CA LYS A 70 19.37 -1.80 4.20
C LYS A 70 19.81 -0.45 4.73
N ASN A 71 19.02 0.14 5.63
CA ASN A 71 19.33 1.39 6.32
C ASN A 71 18.52 1.41 7.62
N SER A 72 19.20 1.15 8.74
CA SER A 72 18.57 1.11 10.07
C SER A 72 17.93 2.44 10.44
N VAL A 73 18.57 3.57 10.11
CA VAL A 73 18.05 4.92 10.39
C VAL A 73 16.70 5.16 9.70
N ILE A 74 16.57 4.80 8.42
CA ILE A 74 15.27 4.87 7.72
C ILE A 74 14.29 3.86 8.33
N GLY A 75 14.74 2.65 8.64
CA GLY A 75 13.91 1.63 9.25
C GLY A 75 13.26 2.11 10.54
N ASP A 76 14.06 2.64 11.47
CA ASP A 76 13.60 3.18 12.76
C ASP A 76 12.62 4.35 12.56
N ALA A 77 12.93 5.25 11.62
CA ALA A 77 12.06 6.37 11.28
C ALA A 77 10.71 5.90 10.70
N MET A 78 10.71 4.91 9.81
CA MET A 78 9.50 4.34 9.21
C MET A 78 8.62 3.61 10.23
N VAL A 79 9.22 2.98 11.25
CA VAL A 79 8.50 2.37 12.38
C VAL A 79 7.85 3.44 13.25
N THR A 80 8.54 4.55 13.44
CA THR A 80 8.07 5.69 14.23
C THR A 80 6.82 6.34 13.63
N VAL A 81 6.73 6.42 12.31
CA VAL A 81 5.49 6.86 11.63
C VAL A 81 4.43 5.79 11.82
N SER A 82 3.26 6.13 12.36
CA SER A 82 2.12 5.19 12.38
C SER A 82 1.36 5.22 11.05
N TRP A 83 0.61 4.17 10.72
CA TRP A 83 -0.27 4.19 9.52
C TRP A 83 -1.38 5.24 9.66
N GLU A 84 -1.81 5.49 10.89
CA GLU A 84 -2.77 6.55 11.19
C GLU A 84 -2.18 7.95 10.92
N THR A 85 -0.92 8.17 11.28
CA THR A 85 -0.19 9.41 10.96
C THR A 85 -0.20 9.65 9.46
N VAL A 86 0.11 8.63 8.64
CA VAL A 86 0.08 8.73 7.17
C VAL A 86 -1.31 9.11 6.66
N ASN A 87 -2.37 8.51 7.21
CA ASN A 87 -3.75 8.80 6.82
C ASN A 87 -4.21 10.20 7.20
N ARG A 88 -3.64 10.77 8.26
CA ARG A 88 -4.01 12.09 8.80
C ARG A 88 -3.19 13.24 8.21
N ILE A 89 -2.25 12.98 7.31
CA ILE A 89 -1.51 14.05 6.63
C ILE A 89 -2.50 14.91 5.83
N VAL A 90 -2.60 16.19 6.20
CA VAL A 90 -3.49 17.17 5.57
C VAL A 90 -2.74 17.85 4.41
N GLY A 91 -3.48 18.21 3.36
CA GLY A 91 -2.93 19.01 2.26
C GLY A 91 -2.18 18.21 1.20
N ILE A 92 -2.23 16.87 1.26
CA ILE A 92 -1.71 15.99 0.21
C ILE A 92 -2.82 15.29 -0.56
N SER A 93 -2.58 15.08 -1.84
CA SER A 93 -3.45 14.38 -2.76
C SER A 93 -3.51 12.87 -2.47
N THR A 94 -4.55 12.22 -2.99
CA THR A 94 -4.69 10.75 -2.94
C THR A 94 -3.46 10.03 -3.53
N TYR A 95 -2.84 10.62 -4.56
CA TYR A 95 -1.64 10.07 -5.18
C TYR A 95 -0.44 10.12 -4.24
N GLU A 96 -0.25 11.24 -3.54
CA GLU A 96 0.82 11.40 -2.55
C GLU A 96 0.61 10.47 -1.36
N HIS A 97 -0.63 10.31 -0.87
CA HIS A 97 -0.94 9.28 0.14
C HIS A 97 -0.51 7.89 -0.33
N GLN A 98 -0.91 7.49 -1.55
CA GLN A 98 -0.49 6.20 -2.09
C GLN A 98 1.03 6.08 -2.20
N HIS A 99 1.71 7.18 -2.54
CA HIS A 99 3.17 7.22 -2.61
C HIS A 99 3.81 6.93 -1.24
N TYR A 100 3.34 7.58 -0.17
CA TYR A 100 3.80 7.33 1.20
C TYR A 100 3.52 5.90 1.65
N TYR A 101 2.34 5.36 1.33
CA TYR A 101 2.01 3.96 1.61
C TYR A 101 2.98 2.99 0.95
N ARG A 102 3.26 3.21 -0.34
CA ARG A 102 4.22 2.37 -1.09
C ARG A 102 5.64 2.53 -0.57
N LEU A 103 6.04 3.75 -0.22
CA LEU A 103 7.35 4.04 0.35
C LEU A 103 7.57 3.26 1.65
N LYS A 104 6.60 3.36 2.58
CA LYS A 104 6.65 2.68 3.87
C LYS A 104 6.65 1.15 3.72
N LEU A 105 5.90 0.62 2.75
CA LEU A 105 5.93 -0.80 2.38
C LEU A 105 7.17 -1.21 1.57
N ARG A 106 8.10 -0.29 1.25
CA ARG A 106 9.27 -0.53 0.39
C ARG A 106 8.87 -1.09 -0.99
N ARG A 107 7.70 -0.69 -1.49
CA ARG A 107 7.08 -1.11 -2.76
C ARG A 107 7.05 -0.02 -3.82
N LEU A 108 7.81 1.06 -3.62
CA LEU A 108 8.06 2.00 -4.70
C LEU A 108 8.99 1.32 -5.70
N THR A 109 8.42 0.89 -6.81
CA THR A 109 9.18 0.46 -7.98
C THR A 109 9.33 1.65 -8.90
N ARG A 110 10.57 1.92 -9.35
CA ARG A 110 10.81 2.83 -10.46
C ARG A 110 11.49 2.05 -11.56
N TRP A 111 10.92 2.13 -12.74
CA TRP A 111 11.49 1.53 -13.93
C TRP A 111 12.44 2.53 -14.56
N ASN A 112 13.70 2.16 -14.74
CA ASN A 112 14.58 2.92 -15.61
C ASN A 112 14.24 2.58 -17.07
N GLN A 113 13.99 3.59 -17.91
CA GLN A 113 13.72 3.33 -19.34
C GLN A 113 15.01 3.08 -20.13
N GLN A 114 16.15 3.57 -19.63
CA GLN A 114 17.45 3.49 -20.30
C GLN A 114 18.18 2.18 -19.98
N SER A 115 17.97 1.63 -18.78
CA SER A 115 18.37 0.27 -18.41
C SER A 115 17.12 -0.47 -17.97
N PRO A 116 16.80 -1.69 -18.49
CA PRO A 116 15.59 -2.44 -18.11
C PRO A 116 15.70 -3.02 -16.69
N SER A 117 15.95 -2.16 -15.72
CA SER A 117 16.26 -2.47 -14.33
C SER A 117 15.59 -1.48 -13.39
N LEU A 118 15.42 -1.90 -12.14
CA LEU A 118 14.88 -1.08 -11.06
C LEU A 118 15.99 -0.23 -10.42
N ASP A 119 16.63 0.61 -11.25
CA ASP A 119 17.78 1.40 -10.83
C ASP A 119 17.49 2.91 -10.78
N CYS A 120 18.40 3.63 -10.16
CA CYS A 120 18.41 5.07 -10.09
C CYS A 120 18.52 5.67 -11.50
N LEU A 121 17.70 6.69 -11.77
CA LEU A 121 17.65 7.39 -13.06
C LEU A 121 18.79 8.41 -13.22
N HIS A 122 19.62 8.61 -12.21
CA HIS A 122 20.71 9.57 -12.30
C HIS A 122 21.88 8.98 -13.11
N ILE A 123 22.42 9.77 -14.04
CA ILE A 123 23.48 9.34 -14.96
C ILE A 123 24.70 8.82 -14.19
N GLY A 124 25.03 9.42 -13.05
CA GLY A 124 26.13 8.96 -12.20
C GLY A 124 25.86 7.67 -11.40
N CYS A 125 24.69 7.03 -11.56
CA CYS A 125 24.26 5.87 -10.78
C CYS A 125 23.93 4.63 -11.64
N HIS A 126 24.21 4.65 -12.95
CA HIS A 126 23.78 3.60 -13.90
C HIS A 126 24.26 2.17 -13.59
N ASP A 127 25.36 1.99 -12.84
CA ASP A 127 25.96 0.67 -12.59
C ASP A 127 25.77 0.15 -11.16
N THR A 128 25.01 0.86 -10.33
CA THR A 128 24.74 0.43 -8.95
C THR A 128 23.31 -0.04 -8.82
N SER A 129 23.13 -1.33 -8.54
CA SER A 129 21.82 -1.88 -8.13
C SER A 129 21.30 -1.06 -6.94
N SER A 130 20.38 -0.15 -7.21
CA SER A 130 20.15 0.97 -6.31
C SER A 130 18.89 0.73 -5.51
N SER A 131 19.09 0.37 -4.25
CA SER A 131 18.01 0.27 -3.28
C SER A 131 17.21 1.59 -3.18
N LEU A 132 15.95 1.50 -2.74
CA LEU A 132 15.14 2.70 -2.46
C LEU A 132 15.82 3.70 -1.51
N SER A 133 16.57 3.22 -0.51
CA SER A 133 17.38 4.07 0.37
C SER A 133 18.45 4.84 -0.41
N HIS A 134 19.07 4.24 -1.42
CA HIS A 134 20.00 4.96 -2.28
C HIS A 134 19.27 6.08 -3.04
N ILE A 135 18.20 5.74 -3.74
CA ILE A 135 17.46 6.68 -4.59
C ILE A 135 16.98 7.90 -3.80
N PHE A 136 16.50 7.69 -2.57
CA PHE A 136 15.97 8.79 -1.77
C PHE A 136 17.02 9.53 -0.93
N TRP A 137 18.19 8.95 -0.63
CA TRP A 137 19.09 9.57 0.35
C TRP A 137 20.57 9.63 -0.03
N VAL A 138 21.06 8.62 -0.77
CA VAL A 138 22.49 8.52 -1.13
C VAL A 138 22.75 9.10 -2.51
N CYS A 139 21.78 9.00 -3.42
CA CYS A 139 21.90 9.52 -4.78
C CYS A 139 22.22 11.02 -4.75
N GLN A 140 23.19 11.44 -5.56
CA GLN A 140 23.64 12.83 -5.62
C GLN A 140 22.51 13.80 -5.98
N SER A 141 21.64 13.46 -6.95
CA SER A 141 20.48 14.28 -7.28
C SER A 141 19.49 14.39 -6.13
N ALA A 142 19.31 13.31 -5.37
CA ALA A 142 18.46 13.34 -4.20
C ALA A 142 19.04 14.25 -3.12
N GLN A 143 20.35 14.18 -2.86
CA GLN A 143 21.02 15.08 -1.92
C GLN A 143 20.92 16.55 -2.34
N GLN A 144 21.06 16.87 -3.63
CA GLN A 144 20.87 18.23 -4.13
C GLN A 144 19.43 18.72 -4.01
N MET A 145 18.46 17.83 -4.21
CA MET A 145 17.05 18.15 -4.02
C MET A 145 16.75 18.39 -2.54
N TRP A 146 17.26 17.53 -1.65
CA TRP A 146 17.14 17.71 -0.21
C TRP A 146 17.80 18.99 0.26
N SER A 147 19.02 19.30 -0.18
CA SER A 147 19.68 20.55 0.22
C SER A 147 18.87 21.77 -0.22
N SER A 148 18.34 21.76 -1.43
CA SER A 148 17.47 22.84 -1.92
C SER A 148 16.17 22.96 -1.11
N PHE A 149 15.55 21.83 -0.77
CA PHE A 149 14.34 21.78 0.02
C PHE A 149 14.59 22.27 1.46
N LEU A 150 15.64 21.75 2.11
CA LEU A 150 16.03 22.10 3.47
C LEU A 150 16.45 23.58 3.57
N VAL A 151 17.16 24.13 2.58
CA VAL A 151 17.48 25.56 2.54
C VAL A 151 16.20 26.39 2.47
N ARG A 152 15.24 26.01 1.61
CA ARG A 152 13.96 26.70 1.55
C ARG A 152 13.22 26.60 2.86
N TRP A 153 13.19 25.42 3.47
CA TRP A 153 12.51 25.18 4.75
C TRP A 153 13.13 25.97 5.91
N ARG A 154 14.47 26.04 6.01
CA ARG A 154 15.16 26.84 7.04
C ARG A 154 14.81 28.32 6.98
N ARG A 155 14.61 28.86 5.77
CA ARG A 155 14.17 30.26 5.60
C ARG A 155 12.79 30.52 6.17
N VAL A 156 11.97 29.48 6.27
CA VAL A 156 10.62 29.57 6.82
C VAL A 156 10.62 29.33 8.33
N ASP A 157 11.52 28.46 8.83
CA ASP A 157 11.64 28.05 10.25
C ASP A 157 12.57 28.91 11.12
N GLY A 158 13.07 30.05 10.61
CA GLY A 158 13.88 30.97 11.42
C GLY A 158 15.29 30.46 11.77
N GLY A 159 15.82 29.46 11.06
CA GLY A 159 17.22 29.03 11.19
C GLY A 159 17.49 27.79 12.04
N VAL A 160 16.47 27.00 12.38
CA VAL A 160 16.64 25.70 13.05
C VAL A 160 17.43 24.74 12.15
N GLU A 161 18.40 24.03 12.71
CA GLU A 161 19.08 22.94 12.00
C GLU A 161 18.06 21.84 11.70
N ILE A 162 17.55 21.83 10.48
CA ILE A 162 16.69 20.74 10.02
C ILE A 162 17.55 19.50 9.87
N GLY A 163 17.22 18.52 10.69
CA GLY A 163 18.08 17.43 11.00
C GLY A 163 17.83 16.21 10.14
N THR A 164 18.20 15.12 10.77
CA THR A 164 18.78 13.95 10.15
C THR A 164 17.80 13.18 9.26
N GLN A 165 18.30 12.19 8.51
CA GLN A 165 17.47 11.24 7.75
C GLN A 165 16.27 10.72 8.56
N ALA A 166 16.45 10.55 9.88
CA ALA A 166 15.41 10.08 10.77
C ALA A 166 14.22 11.05 10.90
N GLU A 167 14.45 12.35 10.97
CA GLU A 167 13.39 13.36 11.15
C GLU A 167 12.48 13.44 9.92
N ILE A 168 13.09 13.43 8.73
CA ILE A 168 12.36 13.46 7.46
C ILE A 168 11.49 12.22 7.30
N PHE A 169 12.06 11.03 7.51
CA PHE A 169 11.31 9.78 7.34
C PHE A 169 10.34 9.49 8.49
N SER A 170 10.54 10.10 9.67
CA SER A 170 9.60 10.02 10.79
C SER A 170 8.48 11.06 10.72
N LEU A 171 8.52 11.98 9.74
CA LEU A 171 7.58 13.10 9.60
C LEU A 171 7.51 13.96 10.87
N ARG A 172 8.64 14.13 11.56
CA ARG A 172 8.77 14.87 12.83
C ARG A 172 9.71 16.04 12.70
N LEU A 173 9.58 16.81 11.63
CA LEU A 173 10.26 18.11 11.57
C LEU A 173 9.71 18.94 12.73
N ASP A 174 10.55 19.19 13.74
CA ASP A 174 10.12 19.57 15.09
C ASP A 174 9.48 20.96 15.18
N LEU A 175 9.56 21.78 14.11
CA LEU A 175 8.90 23.09 14.06
C LEU A 175 8.19 23.28 12.70
N PRO A 176 6.91 23.71 12.72
CA PRO A 176 6.31 24.32 11.56
C PRO A 176 6.82 25.77 11.45
N PRO A 177 7.08 26.26 10.24
CA PRO A 177 7.62 27.59 10.08
C PRO A 177 6.69 28.68 10.62
N GLU A 178 7.26 29.68 11.28
CA GLU A 178 6.53 30.71 12.05
C GLU A 178 5.43 31.40 11.23
N ASN A 179 5.64 31.56 9.92
CA ASN A 179 4.67 32.16 9.01
C ASN A 179 3.39 31.31 8.79
N LEU A 180 3.40 30.01 9.10
CA LEU A 180 2.23 29.13 9.07
C LEU A 180 1.46 29.14 10.41
N LEU A 181 2.13 29.43 11.53
CA LEU A 181 1.49 29.56 12.84
C LEU A 181 0.67 30.86 12.97
N LEU A 182 0.98 31.88 12.17
CA LEU A 182 0.28 33.18 12.18
C LEU A 182 -1.11 33.18 11.51
N ARG A 183 -1.52 32.09 10.84
CA ARG A 183 -2.84 31.99 10.17
C ARG A 183 -3.94 31.32 11.00
N VAL A 184 -3.67 30.96 12.26
CA VAL A 184 -4.70 30.51 13.20
C VAL A 184 -5.02 31.65 14.17
N LYS A 185 -5.66 32.72 13.66
CA LYS A 185 -6.42 33.63 14.51
C LYS A 185 -7.89 33.22 14.42
N ARG A 186 -8.49 33.06 15.60
CA ARG A 186 -9.91 32.75 15.87
C ARG A 186 -10.85 33.70 15.14
#